data_AF-A0ABD5LRS8-F1
#
_entry.id   AF-A0ABD5LRS8-F1
#
_cell.length_a   1.000
_cell.length_b   1.000
_cell.length_c   1.000
_cell.angle_alpha   90.00
_cell.angle_beta   90.00
_cell.angle_gamma   90.00
#
_symmetry.space_group_name_H-M   'P 1'
#
loop_
_entity.id
_entity.type
_entity.pdbx_description
1 polymer ?
#
loop_
_entity_poly.entity_id
_entity_poly.type
_entity_poly.pdbx_seq_one_letter_code
_entity_poly.pdbx_strand_id
1 'polypeptide(L)'
;MPSIRSLATQLNVDPMAIYHYFKNKNSLLETLATSLTEEIYIPQAYSDWKEELKYLCVSYVEILCKYKGLLNIILTMSLQGPAQIFAKRYKIIISPLALPKKSKKIA
;
A
#
# COMPACT_ATOMS: atom_id res chain seq x y z
N MET A 1 14.36 8.36 -9.89
CA MET A 1 14.16 8.46 -8.42
C MET A 1 15.45 8.91 -7.76
N PRO A 2 15.43 9.94 -6.89
CA PRO A 2 16.63 10.48 -6.24
C PRO A 2 17.33 9.45 -5.32
N SER A 3 18.59 9.72 -4.99
CA SER A 3 19.38 8.95 -4.01
C SER A 3 19.06 9.40 -2.58
N ILE A 4 19.42 8.59 -1.57
CA ILE A 4 19.27 8.98 -0.14
C ILE A 4 20.03 10.27 0.16
N ARG A 5 21.21 10.45 -0.44
CA ARG A 5 22.00 11.68 -0.29
C ARG A 5 21.27 12.90 -0.87
N SER A 6 20.69 12.77 -2.07
CA SER A 6 19.91 13.84 -2.68
C SER A 6 18.66 14.19 -1.86
N LEU A 7 18.00 13.19 -1.26
CA LEU A 7 16.88 13.41 -0.36
C LEU A 7 17.31 14.14 0.91
N ALA A 8 18.43 13.74 1.52
CA ALA A 8 18.97 14.39 2.71
C ALA A 8 19.30 15.87 2.46
N THR A 9 19.90 16.18 1.30
CA THR A 9 20.15 17.57 0.89
C THR A 9 18.85 18.37 0.75
N GLN A 10 17.80 17.81 0.14
CA GLN A 10 16.50 18.49 0.00
C GLN A 10 15.80 18.71 1.35
N LEU A 11 15.99 17.80 2.30
CA LEU A 11 15.47 17.91 3.65
C LEU A 11 16.37 18.74 4.60
N ASN A 12 17.52 19.21 4.11
CA ASN A 12 18.54 19.92 4.88
C ASN A 12 19.00 19.14 6.15
N VAL A 13 19.16 17.82 6.01
CA VAL A 13 19.64 16.93 7.08
C VAL A 13 20.85 16.12 6.63
N ASP A 14 21.59 15.56 7.58
CA ASP A 14 22.66 14.60 7.28
C ASP A 14 22.07 13.26 6.79
N PRO A 15 22.62 12.61 5.74
CA PRO A 15 22.18 11.30 5.29
C PRO A 15 22.09 10.24 6.40
N MET A 16 22.96 10.32 7.41
CA MET A 16 22.99 9.42 8.55
C MET A 16 21.72 9.53 9.41
N ALA A 17 21.08 10.69 9.46
CA ALA A 17 19.78 10.85 10.12
C ALA A 17 18.71 9.99 9.42
N ILE A 18 18.72 9.92 8.09
CA ILE A 18 17.79 9.06 7.34
C ILE A 18 18.11 7.58 7.60
N TYR A 19 19.39 7.21 7.59
CA TYR A 19 19.82 5.83 7.85
C TYR A 19 19.52 5.35 9.27
N HIS A 20 19.40 6.26 10.24
CA HIS A 20 18.98 5.94 11.59
C HIS A 20 17.56 5.35 11.63
N TYR A 21 16.64 5.90 10.82
CA TYR A 21 15.25 5.42 10.74
C TYR A 21 15.06 4.32 9.70
N PHE A 22 15.84 4.33 8.62
CA PHE A 22 15.65 3.44 7.48
C PHE A 22 16.95 2.74 7.11
N LYS A 23 16.97 1.40 7.22
CA LYS A 23 18.15 0.59 6.93
C LYS A 23 18.67 0.77 5.50
N ASN A 24 17.78 0.99 4.53
CA ASN A 24 18.13 1.21 3.14
C ASN A 24 17.05 2.00 2.38
N LYS A 25 17.31 2.29 1.11
CA LYS A 25 16.36 2.99 0.23
C LYS A 25 15.03 2.25 0.09
N ASN A 26 15.05 0.91 0.03
CA ASN A 26 13.84 0.11 -0.14
C ASN A 26 12.95 0.20 1.10
N SER A 27 13.52 0.13 2.31
CA SER A 27 12.73 0.29 3.54
C SER A 27 12.07 1.66 3.64
N LEU A 28 12.76 2.72 3.20
CA LEU A 28 12.17 4.07 3.15
C LEU A 28 10.97 4.13 2.18
N LEU A 29 11.14 3.58 0.98
CA LEU A 29 10.09 3.56 -0.03
C LEU A 29 8.90 2.71 0.39
N GLU A 30 9.17 1.62 1.11
CA GLU A 30 8.15 0.76 1.68
C GLU A 30 7.32 1.47 2.74
N THR A 31 7.96 2.17 3.67
CA THR A 31 7.25 2.97 4.66
C THR A 31 6.44 4.09 4.01
N LEU A 32 7.01 4.79 3.02
CA LEU A 32 6.29 5.82 2.27
C LEU A 32 5.06 5.24 1.55
N ALA A 33 5.23 4.15 0.80
CA ALA A 33 4.13 3.52 0.08
C ALA A 33 3.05 3.00 1.04
N THR A 34 3.45 2.47 2.21
CA THR A 34 2.52 2.02 3.24
C THR A 34 1.72 3.19 3.81
N SER A 35 2.37 4.30 4.14
CA SER A 35 1.68 5.51 4.63
C SER A 35 0.73 6.09 3.57
N LEU A 36 1.14 6.17 2.31
CA LEU A 36 0.26 6.63 1.22
C LEU A 36 -0.97 5.74 1.01
N THR A 37 -0.85 4.44 1.32
CA THR A 37 -1.97 3.51 1.22
C THR A 37 -2.90 3.53 2.42
N GLU A 38 -2.57 4.25 3.49
CA GLU A 38 -3.52 4.54 4.58
C GLU A 38 -4.65 5.45 4.09
N GLU A 39 -4.39 6.34 3.11
CA GLU A 39 -5.38 7.21 2.46
C GLU A 39 -6.47 6.44 1.69
N ILE A 40 -6.26 5.15 1.39
CA ILE A 40 -7.26 4.36 0.66
C ILE A 40 -8.59 4.35 1.46
N TYR A 41 -9.72 4.16 0.79
CA TYR A 41 -11.02 3.94 1.42
C TYR A 41 -11.06 2.74 2.38
N ILE A 42 -11.62 2.94 3.58
CA ILE A 42 -11.83 1.89 4.59
C ILE A 42 -13.27 1.38 4.49
N PRO A 43 -13.48 0.11 4.11
CA PRO A 43 -14.82 -0.42 3.89
C PRO A 43 -15.57 -0.71 5.18
N GLN A 44 -16.90 -0.64 5.10
CA GLN A 44 -17.81 -0.98 6.19
C GLN A 44 -18.41 -2.38 5.99
N ALA A 45 -18.49 -3.16 7.07
CA ALA A 45 -18.83 -4.58 7.00
C ALA A 45 -20.33 -4.88 6.72
N TYR A 46 -21.22 -3.89 6.87
CA TYR A 46 -22.68 -4.07 6.84
C TYR A 46 -23.38 -3.37 5.67
N SER A 47 -22.63 -2.77 4.75
CA SER A 47 -23.12 -2.11 3.54
C SER A 47 -23.26 -3.08 2.35
N ASP A 48 -23.78 -2.62 1.20
CA ASP A 48 -23.75 -3.40 -0.04
C ASP A 48 -22.29 -3.68 -0.46
N TRP A 49 -21.90 -4.95 -0.40
CA TRP A 49 -20.55 -5.41 -0.73
C TRP A 49 -20.09 -4.98 -2.13
N LYS A 50 -21.01 -4.83 -3.09
CA LYS A 50 -20.66 -4.42 -4.46
C LYS A 50 -20.21 -2.97 -4.50
N GLU A 51 -20.93 -2.11 -3.79
CA GLU A 51 -20.60 -0.68 -3.70
C GLU A 51 -19.31 -0.48 -2.92
N GLU A 52 -19.16 -1.16 -1.79
CA GLU A 52 -17.93 -1.15 -0.97
C GLU A 52 -16.70 -1.59 -1.79
N LEU A 53 -16.84 -2.64 -2.61
CA LEU A 53 -15.77 -3.10 -3.50
C LEU A 53 -15.44 -2.07 -4.57
N LYS A 54 -16.47 -1.44 -5.17
CA LYS A 54 -16.29 -0.38 -6.15
C LYS A 54 -15.54 0.81 -5.53
N TYR A 55 -15.94 1.28 -4.36
CA TYR A 55 -15.27 2.38 -3.66
C TYR A 55 -13.82 2.05 -3.31
N LEU A 56 -13.56 0.83 -2.82
CA LEU A 56 -12.20 0.38 -2.55
C LEU A 56 -11.32 0.40 -3.80
N CYS A 57 -11.83 -0.13 -4.93
CA CYS A 57 -11.10 -0.16 -6.20
C CYS A 57 -10.85 1.24 -6.75
N VAL A 58 -11.88 2.11 -6.76
CA VAL A 58 -11.75 3.49 -7.24
C VAL A 58 -10.71 4.25 -6.41
N SER A 59 -10.82 4.21 -5.07
CA SER A 59 -9.87 4.87 -4.18
C SER A 59 -8.44 4.35 -4.35
N TYR A 60 -8.28 3.04 -4.59
CA TYR A 60 -6.97 2.45 -4.87
C TYR A 60 -6.36 3.01 -6.16
N VAL A 61 -7.15 3.06 -7.24
CA VAL A 61 -6.69 3.60 -8.54
C VAL A 61 -6.40 5.09 -8.44
N GLU A 62 -7.22 5.87 -7.73
CA GLU A 62 -7.00 7.31 -7.54
C GLU A 62 -5.65 7.61 -6.89
N ILE A 63 -5.27 6.85 -5.85
CA ILE A 63 -3.96 6.99 -5.19
C ILE A 63 -2.81 6.66 -6.14
N LEU A 64 -2.95 5.60 -6.95
CA LEU A 64 -1.95 5.25 -7.97
C LEU A 64 -1.82 6.33 -9.06
N CYS A 65 -2.92 6.97 -9.43
CA CYS A 65 -2.92 8.09 -10.38
C CYS A 65 -2.34 9.38 -9.78
N LYS A 66 -2.61 9.65 -8.50
CA LYS A 66 -2.12 10.83 -7.76
C LYS A 66 -0.60 10.81 -7.60
N TYR A 67 -0.02 9.65 -7.27
CA TYR A 67 1.41 9.53 -6.97
C TYR A 67 2.17 8.79 -8.08
N LYS A 68 2.79 9.56 -8.99
CA LYS A 68 3.63 9.01 -10.08
C LYS A 68 4.74 8.13 -9.52
N GLY A 69 4.79 6.88 -9.98
CA GLY A 69 5.81 5.90 -9.59
C GLY A 69 5.43 5.01 -8.40
N LEU A 70 4.31 5.29 -7.71
CA LEU A 70 3.82 4.46 -6.61
C LEU A 70 3.52 3.03 -7.07
N LEU A 71 2.91 2.87 -8.25
CA LEU A 71 2.66 1.55 -8.84
C LEU A 71 3.96 0.75 -9.00
N ASN A 72 5.02 1.38 -9.52
CA ASN A 72 6.30 0.72 -9.70
C ASN A 72 6.92 0.31 -8.34
N ILE A 73 6.83 1.19 -7.34
CA ILE A 73 7.30 0.88 -5.98
C ILE A 73 6.56 -0.35 -5.44
N ILE A 74 5.22 -0.36 -5.52
CA ILE A 74 4.39 -1.48 -5.05
C ILE A 74 4.75 -2.80 -5.75
N LEU A 75 4.98 -2.77 -7.07
CA LEU A 75 5.33 -3.96 -7.85
C LEU A 75 6.74 -4.50 -7.53
N THR A 76 7.66 -3.63 -7.10
CA THR A 76 9.03 -4.02 -6.75
C THR A 76 9.19 -4.48 -5.30
N MET A 77 8.17 -4.28 -4.47
CA MET A 77 8.20 -4.63 -3.05
C MET A 77 7.77 -6.07 -2.79
N SER A 78 8.22 -6.62 -1.65
CA SER A 78 7.66 -7.88 -1.15
C SER A 78 6.19 -7.69 -0.76
N LEU A 79 5.42 -8.78 -0.76
CA LEU A 79 3.97 -8.80 -0.46
C LEU A 79 3.59 -8.31 0.97
N GLN A 80 4.50 -7.70 1.74
CA GLN A 80 4.31 -7.34 3.13
C GLN A 80 3.88 -5.90 3.44
N GLY A 81 3.70 -5.03 2.44
CA GLY A 81 3.30 -3.64 2.67
C GLY A 81 1.96 -3.23 2.04
N PRO A 82 1.94 -2.30 1.06
CA PRO A 82 0.73 -1.68 0.50
C PRO A 82 -0.35 -2.65 0.01
N ALA A 83 0.07 -3.74 -0.64
CA ALA A 83 -0.82 -4.75 -1.17
C ALA A 83 -1.60 -5.49 -0.06
N GLN A 84 -1.05 -5.60 1.15
CA GLN A 84 -1.75 -6.22 2.28
C GLN A 84 -2.90 -5.36 2.78
N ILE A 85 -2.78 -4.03 2.72
CA ILE A 85 -3.85 -3.13 3.14
C ILE A 85 -5.07 -3.35 2.24
N PHE A 86 -4.87 -3.40 0.92
CA PHE A 86 -5.93 -3.74 -0.03
C PHE A 86 -6.52 -5.13 0.26
N ALA A 87 -5.67 -6.15 0.42
CA ALA A 87 -6.13 -7.51 0.68
C ALA A 87 -6.90 -7.65 2.01
N LYS A 88 -6.51 -6.91 3.04
CA LYS A 88 -7.19 -6.87 4.35
C LYS A 88 -8.56 -6.22 4.22
N ARG A 89 -8.65 -5.10 3.51
CA ARG A 89 -9.91 -4.37 3.29
C ARG A 89 -10.86 -5.16 2.39
N TYR A 90 -10.34 -5.77 1.34
CA TYR A 90 -11.09 -6.71 0.52
C TYR A 90 -11.73 -7.84 1.35
N LYS A 91 -10.97 -8.45 2.27
CA LYS A 91 -11.50 -9.49 3.18
C LYS A 91 -12.64 -9.01 4.07
N ILE A 92 -12.66 -7.74 4.49
CA ILE A 92 -13.77 -7.17 5.27
C ILE A 92 -15.04 -7.15 4.41
N ILE A 93 -14.94 -6.68 3.17
CA ILE A 93 -16.06 -6.55 2.23
C ILE A 93 -16.70 -7.91 1.92
N ILE A 94 -15.88 -8.94 1.72
CA ILE A 94 -16.38 -10.28 1.38
C ILE A 94 -16.73 -11.15 2.59
N SER A 95 -16.42 -10.69 3.81
CA SER A 95 -16.76 -11.40 5.05
C SER A 95 -18.25 -11.78 5.17
N PRO A 96 -19.22 -10.86 4.91
CA PRO A 96 -20.65 -11.19 4.97
C PRO A 96 -21.12 -12.18 3.89
N LEU A 97 -20.36 -12.37 2.80
CA LEU A 97 -20.75 -13.27 1.71
C LEU A 97 -20.55 -14.75 2.02
N ALA A 98 -19.94 -15.09 3.16
CA ALA A 98 -19.67 -16.47 3.60
C ALA A 98 -19.06 -17.36 2.50
N LEU A 99 -18.19 -16.78 1.66
CA LEU A 99 -17.63 -17.47 0.49
C LEU A 99 -16.86 -18.73 0.93
N PRO A 100 -17.06 -19.88 0.26
CA PRO A 100 -16.31 -21.08 0.57
C PRO A 100 -14.82 -20.81 0.36
N LYS A 101 -13.99 -21.12 1.36
CA LYS A 101 -12.53 -21.05 1.22
C LYS A 101 -12.11 -22.00 0.11
N LYS A 102 -11.86 -21.46 -1.10
CA LYS A 102 -11.19 -22.24 -2.15
C LYS A 102 -9.85 -22.70 -1.57
N SER A 103 -9.72 -24.02 -1.40
CA SER A 103 -8.50 -24.69 -1.02
C SER A 103 -7.38 -24.20 -1.94
N LYS A 104 -6.34 -23.60 -1.37
CA LYS A 104 -5.09 -23.35 -2.06
C LYS A 104 -4.59 -24.70 -2.58
N LYS A 105 -4.86 -25.02 -3.85
CA LYS A 105 -4.01 -25.94 -4.60
C LYS A 105 -2.73 -25.16 -4.85
N ILE A 106 -1.75 -25.43 -4.00
CA ILE A 106 -0.35 -25.07 -4.20
C ILE A 106 0.07 -25.87 -5.44
N ALA A 107 0.44 -25.16 -6.50
CA ALA A 107 1.25 -25.71 -7.58
C ALA A 107 2.72 -25.55 -7.19
#